data_AF-A0A968VLM3-F1
#
_entry.id   AF-A0A968VLM3-F1
#
_cell.length_a   1.000
_cell.length_b   1.000
_cell.length_c   1.000
_cell.angle_alpha   90.00
_cell.angle_beta   90.00
_cell.angle_gamma   90.00
#
_symmetry.space_group_name_H-M   'P 1'
#
loop_
_entity.id
_entity.type
_entity.pdbx_description
1 polymer ?
#
loop_
_entity_poly.entity_id
_entity_poly.type
_entity_poly.pdbx_seq_one_letter_code
_entity_poly.pdbx_strand_id
1 'polypeptide(L)'
;KDGREYLVRILAAGNYVGRGGRNSGFADVVPNLLVYQEGDSVASTSFDGTILSEELTQQRLEQLLSVVELRSRRSGLAGAIEVEDGKLTTFLRFVSQLSQLGQDAEIRAIVLNATYTAGPLKLRLIAIKDGRIILSSQI
;
A
#
# COMPACT_ATOMS: atom_id res chain seq x y z
N LYS A 1 31.97 -11.35 6.47
CA LYS A 1 31.21 -10.56 5.46
C LYS A 1 29.91 -11.33 5.29
N ASP A 2 28.86 -10.92 5.98
CA ASP A 2 27.75 -11.84 6.35
C ASP A 2 26.63 -11.91 5.30
N GLY A 3 26.84 -11.39 4.09
CA GLY A 3 25.93 -11.55 2.95
C GLY A 3 24.53 -10.96 3.11
N ARG A 4 24.25 -10.22 4.18
CA ARG A 4 22.95 -9.62 4.48
C ARG A 4 22.93 -8.18 3.96
N GLU A 5 21.85 -7.82 3.27
CA GLU A 5 21.59 -6.46 2.83
C GLU A 5 20.96 -5.64 3.97
N TYR A 6 21.52 -4.46 4.20
CA TYR A 6 21.17 -3.57 5.30
C TYR A 6 20.70 -2.22 4.75
N LEU A 7 19.61 -1.68 5.27
CA LEU A 7 19.09 -0.36 4.88
C LEU A 7 19.42 0.68 5.94
N VAL A 8 20.11 1.75 5.55
CA VAL A 8 20.48 2.88 6.44
C VAL A 8 19.45 3.99 6.29
N ARG A 9 18.71 4.30 7.35
CA ARG A 9 17.82 5.47 7.40
C ARG A 9 18.50 6.59 8.20
N ILE A 10 18.80 7.72 7.57
CA ILE A 10 19.30 8.92 8.26
C ILE A 10 18.08 9.76 8.69
N LEU A 11 17.79 9.80 9.98
CA LEU A 11 16.77 10.68 10.55
C LEU A 11 17.44 12.00 10.99
N ALA A 12 17.24 13.07 10.23
CA ALA A 12 17.64 14.41 10.66
C ALA A 12 16.51 15.01 11.51
N ALA A 13 16.61 14.91 12.83
CA ALA A 13 15.73 15.63 13.74
C ALA A 13 16.15 17.12 13.76
N GLY A 14 15.36 17.97 13.08
CA GLY A 14 15.48 19.41 13.20
C GLY A 14 14.74 19.91 14.45
N ASN A 15 15.48 20.29 15.50
CA ASN A 15 15.42 21.62 16.11
C ASN A 15 16.45 21.76 17.27
N TYR A 16 17.18 22.88 17.24
CA TYR A 16 18.33 23.27 18.08
C TYR A 16 17.99 23.45 19.57
N VAL A 17 18.92 23.11 20.48
CA VAL A 17 19.56 24.02 21.49
C VAL A 17 20.85 23.36 22.04
N GLY A 18 21.95 24.13 22.11
CA GLY A 18 22.92 24.01 23.21
C GLY A 18 24.27 23.35 22.94
N ARG A 19 25.23 24.15 22.46
CA ARG A 19 26.68 24.10 22.74
C ARG A 19 27.37 22.71 22.74
N GLY A 20 27.97 22.38 21.59
CA GLY A 20 29.28 21.71 21.54
C GLY A 20 29.30 20.19 21.61
N GLY A 21 29.55 19.57 20.45
CA GLY A 21 30.33 18.33 20.37
C GLY A 21 29.55 17.06 19.98
N ARG A 22 29.82 16.65 18.73
CA ARG A 22 29.59 15.31 18.13
C ARG A 22 28.17 15.04 17.61
N ASN A 23 28.04 15.19 16.29
CA ASN A 23 26.95 14.69 15.47
C ASN A 23 26.78 13.18 15.70
N SER A 24 25.87 12.80 16.59
CA SER A 24 25.46 11.42 16.78
C SER A 24 24.30 11.15 15.81
N GLY A 25 24.63 10.86 14.56
CA GLY A 25 23.68 10.31 13.62
C GLY A 25 23.35 8.89 14.05
N PHE A 26 22.15 8.68 14.60
CA PHE A 26 21.63 7.34 14.83
C PHE A 26 21.25 6.76 13.45
N ALA A 27 22.18 6.02 12.85
CA ALA A 27 21.87 5.16 11.73
C ALA A 27 21.09 3.95 12.29
N ASP A 28 19.76 4.03 12.24
CA ASP A 28 18.93 2.87 12.56
C ASP A 28 18.98 1.93 11.36
N VAL A 29 19.79 0.88 11.49
CA VAL A 29 19.99 -0.12 10.43
C VAL A 29 18.95 -1.22 10.64
N VAL A 30 17.86 -1.17 9.88
CA VAL A 30 16.82 -2.21 9.91
C VAL A 30 17.16 -3.27 8.86
N PRO A 31 17.16 -4.57 9.22
CA PRO A 31 17.40 -5.64 8.26
C PRO A 31 16.34 -5.62 7.14
N ASN A 32 16.72 -5.95 5.91
CA ASN A 32 15.78 -6.07 4.80
C ASN A 32 14.93 -7.35 4.92
N LEU A 33 13.86 -7.29 5.70
CA LEU A 33 13.01 -8.45 6.00
C LEU A 33 11.81 -8.53 5.08
N LEU A 34 11.33 -9.75 4.83
CA LEU A 34 10.06 -9.99 4.15
C LEU A 34 8.91 -9.44 5.02
N VAL A 35 8.11 -8.55 4.46
CA VAL A 35 6.95 -7.92 5.12
C VAL A 35 5.64 -8.54 4.64
N TYR A 36 5.52 -8.82 3.34
CA TYR A 36 4.35 -9.44 2.74
C TYR A 36 4.73 -10.52 1.72
N GLN A 37 3.94 -11.59 1.65
CA GLN A 37 4.01 -12.59 0.59
C GLN A 37 3.10 -12.20 -0.58
N GLU A 38 3.41 -12.73 -1.76
CA GLU A 38 2.51 -12.64 -2.92
C GLU A 38 1.17 -13.29 -2.61
N GLY A 39 0.07 -12.63 -3.00
CA GLY A 39 -1.28 -13.10 -2.73
C GLY A 39 -1.86 -12.67 -1.37
N ASP A 40 -1.07 -12.07 -0.48
CA ASP A 40 -1.56 -11.58 0.81
C ASP A 40 -2.63 -10.49 0.62
N SER A 41 -3.71 -10.56 1.40
CA SER A 41 -4.72 -9.50 1.45
C SER A 41 -4.37 -8.51 2.55
N VAL A 42 -3.90 -7.32 2.17
CA VAL A 42 -3.44 -6.30 3.13
C VAL A 42 -4.61 -5.62 3.84
N ALA A 43 -5.67 -5.30 3.10
CA ALA A 43 -6.90 -4.71 3.61
C ALA A 43 -8.07 -5.00 2.67
N SER A 44 -9.29 -4.89 3.20
CA SER A 44 -10.51 -4.96 2.42
C SER A 44 -11.56 -3.95 2.89
N THR A 45 -12.52 -3.64 2.01
CA THR A 45 -13.68 -2.80 2.30
C THR A 45 -14.89 -3.31 1.54
N SER A 46 -16.08 -3.17 2.11
CA SER A 46 -17.33 -3.45 1.40
C SER A 46 -17.66 -2.31 0.45
N PHE A 47 -18.14 -2.63 -0.75
CA PHE A 47 -18.69 -1.70 -1.73
C PHE A 47 -20.18 -1.94 -1.88
N ASP A 48 -20.96 -0.86 -1.83
CA ASP A 48 -22.40 -0.87 -2.05
C ASP A 48 -22.64 -0.54 -3.53
N GLY A 49 -23.22 -1.51 -4.25
CA GLY A 49 -23.46 -1.43 -5.68
C GLY A 49 -24.50 -0.40 -6.10
N THR A 50 -25.25 0.16 -5.15
CA THR A 50 -26.16 1.28 -5.41
C THR A 50 -25.41 2.62 -5.54
N ILE A 51 -24.13 2.68 -5.14
CA ILE A 51 -23.27 3.86 -5.27
C ILE A 51 -22.76 3.94 -6.72
N LEU A 52 -23.47 4.69 -7.54
CA LEU A 52 -23.11 4.94 -8.95
C LEU A 52 -22.26 6.21 -9.17
N SER A 53 -21.64 6.75 -8.10
CA SER A 53 -20.78 7.94 -8.18
C SER A 53 -19.30 7.53 -8.20
N GLU A 54 -18.57 8.02 -9.20
CA GLU A 54 -17.12 7.84 -9.29
C GLU A 54 -16.41 8.54 -8.13
N GLU A 55 -16.85 9.73 -7.70
CA GLU A 55 -16.23 10.44 -6.59
C GLU A 55 -16.36 9.69 -5.26
N LEU A 56 -17.55 9.18 -4.94
CA LEU A 56 -17.76 8.39 -3.72
C LEU A 56 -17.00 7.06 -3.77
N THR A 57 -16.92 6.44 -4.96
CA THR A 57 -16.14 5.22 -5.19
C THR A 57 -14.65 5.50 -4.98
N GLN A 58 -14.14 6.59 -5.54
CA GLN A 58 -12.76 7.03 -5.37
C GLN A 58 -12.43 7.26 -3.90
N GLN A 59 -13.25 8.04 -3.18
CA GLN A 59 -13.05 8.30 -1.75
C GLN A 59 -12.98 7.02 -0.93
N ARG A 60 -13.85 6.04 -1.22
CA ARG A 60 -13.83 4.74 -0.52
C ARG A 60 -12.55 3.96 -0.81
N LEU A 61 -12.05 3.99 -2.04
CA LEU A 61 -10.80 3.33 -2.39
C LEU A 61 -9.57 4.06 -1.82
N GLU A 62 -9.59 5.38 -1.74
CA GLU A 62 -8.56 6.16 -1.05
C GLU A 62 -8.52 5.84 0.46
N GLN A 63 -9.68 5.64 1.09
CA GLN A 63 -9.76 5.16 2.48
C GLN A 63 -9.18 3.76 2.63
N LEU A 64 -9.48 2.83 1.70
CA LEU A 64 -8.86 1.51 1.68
C LEU A 64 -7.33 1.62 1.60
N LEU A 65 -6.81 2.44 0.68
CA LEU A 65 -5.36 2.66 0.53
C LEU A 65 -4.73 3.32 1.76
N SER A 66 -5.45 4.21 2.44
CA SER A 66 -5.00 4.81 3.71
C SER A 66 -4.84 3.75 4.81
N VAL A 67 -5.75 2.77 4.88
CA VAL A 67 -5.65 1.63 5.81
C VAL A 67 -4.47 0.73 5.44
N VAL A 68 -4.28 0.45 4.15
CA VAL A 68 -3.11 -0.30 3.65
C VAL A 68 -1.82 0.40 4.04
N GLU A 69 -1.74 1.72 3.87
CA GLU A 69 -0.56 2.49 4.25
C GLU A 69 -0.28 2.36 5.74
N LEU A 70 -1.27 2.61 6.59
CA LEU A 70 -1.12 2.49 8.04
C LEU A 70 -0.62 1.10 8.45
N ARG A 71 -1.20 0.03 7.90
CA ARG A 71 -0.79 -1.36 8.19
C ARG A 71 0.64 -1.64 7.71
N SER A 72 0.99 -1.14 6.53
CA SER A 72 2.32 -1.34 5.95
C SER A 72 3.39 -0.59 6.73
N ARG A 73 3.14 0.65 7.15
CA ARG A 73 4.07 1.40 8.01
C ARG A 73 4.28 0.70 9.35
N ARG A 74 3.21 0.20 9.97
CA ARG A 74 3.28 -0.57 11.22
C ARG A 74 4.06 -1.88 11.07
N SER A 75 4.07 -2.45 9.88
CA SER A 75 4.80 -3.69 9.56
C SER A 75 6.26 -3.43 9.16
N GLY A 76 6.73 -2.18 9.22
CA GLY A 76 8.12 -1.81 8.92
C GLY A 76 8.39 -1.49 7.45
N LEU A 77 7.36 -1.38 6.60
CA LEU A 77 7.54 -0.97 5.20
C LEU A 77 7.96 0.50 5.10
N ALA A 78 9.15 0.72 4.56
CA ALA A 78 9.71 2.02 4.25
C ALA A 78 9.35 2.53 2.85
N GLY A 79 9.18 1.61 1.90
CA GLY A 79 8.96 1.94 0.49
C GLY A 79 7.61 2.57 0.18
N ALA A 80 7.45 2.91 -1.10
CA ALA A 80 6.18 3.40 -1.65
C ALA A 80 5.14 2.27 -1.75
N ILE A 81 3.88 2.66 -1.86
CA ILE A 81 2.75 1.76 -2.13
C ILE A 81 2.23 2.11 -3.52
N GLU A 82 2.13 1.11 -4.37
CA GLU A 82 1.78 1.25 -5.79
C GLU A 82 0.64 0.31 -6.13
N VAL A 83 -0.38 0.82 -6.84
CA VAL A 83 -1.40 -0.03 -7.46
C VAL A 83 -0.93 -0.40 -8.87
N GLU A 84 -0.79 -1.69 -9.14
CA GLU A 84 -0.30 -2.27 -10.40
C GLU A 84 1.02 -1.66 -10.90
N ASP A 85 0.94 -0.78 -11.90
CA ASP A 85 2.07 -0.09 -12.54
C ASP A 85 2.40 1.26 -11.89
N GLY A 86 1.75 1.60 -10.77
CA GLY A 86 1.94 2.84 -10.02
C GLY A 86 1.33 4.08 -10.70
N LYS A 87 0.60 3.92 -11.82
CA LYS A 87 0.00 5.06 -12.52
C LYS A 87 -1.39 5.40 -11.99
N LEU A 88 -1.64 6.71 -11.85
CA LEU A 88 -2.96 7.23 -11.48
C LEU A 88 -4.05 6.78 -12.46
N THR A 89 -3.74 6.66 -13.75
CA THR A 89 -4.69 6.20 -14.77
C THR A 89 -5.18 4.77 -14.54
N THR A 90 -4.32 3.88 -14.04
CA THR A 90 -4.70 2.50 -13.69
C THR A 90 -5.66 2.48 -12.51
N PHE A 91 -5.40 3.30 -11.50
CA PHE A 91 -6.29 3.48 -10.35
C PHE A 91 -7.65 4.05 -10.76
N LEU A 92 -7.68 5.16 -11.50
CA LEU A 92 -8.92 5.81 -11.95
C LEU A 92 -9.73 4.92 -12.89
N ARG A 93 -9.09 4.09 -13.72
CA ARG A 93 -9.80 3.08 -14.52
C ARG A 93 -10.56 2.09 -13.63
N PHE A 94 -9.92 1.59 -12.58
CA PHE A 94 -10.58 0.68 -11.64
C PHE A 94 -11.72 1.36 -10.88
N VAL A 95 -11.55 2.63 -10.46
CA VAL A 95 -12.62 3.45 -9.86
C VAL A 95 -13.84 3.51 -10.79
N SER A 96 -13.62 3.88 -12.06
CA SER A 96 -14.70 4.03 -13.05
C SER A 96 -15.41 2.69 -13.35
N GLN A 97 -14.65 1.61 -13.48
CA GLN A 97 -15.22 0.28 -13.69
C GLN A 97 -16.01 -0.21 -12.46
N LEU A 98 -15.55 0.11 -11.25
CA LEU A 98 -16.21 -0.28 -10.01
C LEU A 98 -17.51 0.49 -9.78
N SER A 99 -17.53 1.80 -10.05
CA SER A 99 -18.75 2.63 -9.90
C SER A 99 -19.87 2.22 -10.87
N GLN A 100 -19.50 1.67 -12.03
CA GLN A 100 -20.43 1.18 -13.05
C GLN A 100 -20.87 -0.27 -12.83
N LEU A 101 -20.30 -0.96 -11.85
CA LEU A 101 -20.55 -2.38 -11.61
C LEU A 101 -22.02 -2.64 -11.23
N GLY A 102 -22.65 -1.71 -10.51
CA GLY A 102 -24.06 -1.81 -10.09
C GLY A 102 -24.34 -2.97 -9.12
N GLN A 103 -23.32 -3.51 -8.46
CA GLN A 103 -23.42 -4.68 -7.60
C GLN A 103 -22.56 -4.55 -6.35
N ASP A 104 -23.09 -5.03 -5.23
CA ASP A 104 -22.33 -5.15 -3.98
C ASP A 104 -21.13 -6.08 -4.18
N ALA A 105 -19.99 -5.69 -3.60
CA ALA A 105 -18.76 -6.47 -3.67
C ALA A 105 -17.86 -6.20 -2.46
N GLU A 106 -16.99 -7.16 -2.13
CA GLU A 106 -15.85 -6.91 -1.25
C GLU A 106 -14.65 -6.49 -2.12
N ILE A 107 -14.08 -5.33 -1.84
CA ILE A 107 -12.84 -4.87 -2.50
C ILE A 107 -11.66 -5.25 -1.63
N ARG A 108 -10.67 -5.93 -2.21
CA ARG A 108 -9.42 -6.31 -1.52
C ARG A 108 -8.21 -5.72 -2.21
N ALA A 109 -7.23 -5.31 -1.41
CA ALA A 109 -5.89 -4.94 -1.86
C ALA A 109 -4.96 -6.14 -1.66
N ILE A 110 -4.61 -6.81 -2.76
CA ILE A 110 -3.82 -8.04 -2.80
C ILE A 110 -2.38 -7.74 -3.20
N VAL A 111 -1.41 -8.32 -2.52
CA VAL A 111 0.01 -8.16 -2.83
C VAL A 111 0.37 -8.88 -4.13
N LEU A 112 0.98 -8.15 -5.07
CA LEU A 112 1.35 -8.68 -6.39
C LEU A 112 2.65 -9.49 -6.36
N ASN A 113 3.60 -9.13 -5.51
CA ASN A 113 4.89 -9.80 -5.38
C ASN A 113 5.35 -9.71 -3.92
N ALA A 114 6.14 -10.68 -3.48
CA ALA A 114 6.80 -10.64 -2.17
C ALA A 114 7.48 -9.28 -1.94
N THR A 115 7.13 -8.63 -0.83
CA THR A 115 7.56 -7.26 -0.51
C THR A 115 8.41 -7.27 0.74
N TYR A 116 9.59 -6.65 0.65
CA TYR A 116 10.51 -6.49 1.77
C TYR A 116 10.40 -5.09 2.38
N THR A 117 11.05 -4.84 3.52
CA THR A 117 11.00 -3.55 4.22
C THR A 117 11.35 -2.35 3.33
N ALA A 118 12.24 -2.53 2.34
CA ALA A 118 12.59 -1.49 1.39
C ALA A 118 11.46 -1.12 0.39
N GLY A 119 10.53 -2.04 0.16
CA GLY A 119 9.46 -1.90 -0.85
C GLY A 119 9.97 -1.88 -2.30
N PRO A 120 9.15 -1.40 -3.25
CA PRO A 120 7.77 -0.92 -3.05
C PRO A 120 6.79 -2.07 -2.76
N LEU A 121 5.68 -1.75 -2.10
CA LEU A 121 4.53 -2.65 -1.98
C LEU A 121 3.64 -2.48 -3.19
N LYS A 122 3.65 -3.47 -4.09
CA LYS A 122 2.78 -3.50 -5.27
C LYS A 122 1.49 -4.25 -4.98
N LEU A 123 0.37 -3.62 -5.31
CA LEU A 123 -0.96 -4.09 -4.99
C LEU A 123 -1.82 -4.23 -6.23
N ARG A 124 -2.70 -5.22 -6.18
CA ARG A 124 -3.83 -5.39 -7.08
C ARG A 124 -5.12 -5.15 -6.30
N LEU A 125 -5.98 -4.32 -6.84
CA LEU A 125 -7.35 -4.20 -6.36
C LEU A 125 -8.19 -5.26 -7.06
N ILE A 126 -8.94 -6.03 -6.28
CA ILE A 126 -9.94 -6.98 -6.79
C ILE A 126 -11.29 -6.69 -6.14
N ALA A 127 -12.35 -6.77 -6.92
CA ALA A 127 -13.72 -6.84 -6.42
C ALA A 127 -14.16 -8.31 -6.41
N ILE A 128 -14.66 -8.77 -5.28
CA ILE A 128 -15.10 -10.15 -5.05
C ILE A 128 -16.59 -10.14 -4.72
N LYS A 129 -17.35 -11.00 -5.38
CA LYS A 129 -18.74 -11.30 -5.04
C LYS A 129 -18.95 -12.81 -5.06
N ASP A 130 -19.59 -13.34 -4.02
CA ASP A 130 -19.86 -14.77 -3.87
C ASP A 130 -18.59 -15.64 -4.04
N GLY A 131 -17.46 -15.15 -3.52
CA GLY A 131 -16.16 -15.83 -3.60
C GLY A 131 -15.48 -15.78 -4.98
N ARG A 132 -16.03 -15.06 -5.96
CA ARG A 132 -15.46 -14.93 -7.30
C ARG A 132 -14.96 -13.51 -7.55
N ILE A 133 -13.81 -13.40 -8.20
CA ILE A 133 -13.32 -12.11 -8.69
C ILE A 133 -14.19 -11.67 -9.86
N ILE A 134 -14.83 -10.52 -9.72
CA ILE A 134 -15.72 -9.94 -10.75
C ILE A 134 -15.11 -8.71 -11.42
N LEU A 135 -14.10 -8.10 -10.80
CA LEU A 135 -13.33 -7.00 -11.37
C LEU A 135 -11.89 -7.01 -10.81
N SER A 136 -10.92 -6.58 -11.60
CA SER A 136 -9.52 -6.42 -11.17
C SER A 136 -8.89 -5.18 -11.79
N SER A 137 -7.95 -4.55 -11.07
CA SER A 137 -7.13 -3.44 -11.57
C SER A 137 -6.10 -3.84 -12.63
N GLN A 138 -5.88 -5.14 -12.83
CA GLN A 138 -4.90 -5.68 -13.79
C GLN A 138 -5.08 -5.05 -15.18
N ILE A 139 -3.95 -4.66 -15.79
CA ILE A 139 -3.88 -4.18 -17.18
C ILE A 139 -3.82 -5.39 -18.12
#